data_AF-A0A7C1YSV3-F1
#
_entry.id   AF-A0A7C1YSV3-F1
#
_cell.length_a   1.000
_cell.length_b   1.000
_cell.length_c   1.000
_cell.angle_alpha   90.00
_cell.angle_beta   90.00
_cell.angle_gamma   90.00
#
_symmetry.space_group_name_H-M   'P 1'
#
loop_
_entity.id
_entity.type
_entity.pdbx_description
1 polymer ?
#
loop_
_entity_poly.entity_id
_entity_poly.type
_entity_poly.pdbx_seq_one_letter_code
_entity_poly.pdbx_strand_id
1 'polypeptide(L)' 'MDISPELGWGIALLVLGLSLIRLRLVISRHVVSWYRKIGVDIPEEKYAKQFVFIGVLLVILGFLVATGLFHFL' A
#
# COMPACT_ATOMS: atom_id res chain seq x y z
N MET A 1 13.26 22.66 -13.32
CA MET A 1 12.16 21.69 -13.44
C MET A 1 11.28 21.89 -12.24
N ASP A 2 10.13 22.55 -12.40
CA ASP A 2 9.13 22.64 -11.34
C ASP A 2 8.57 21.24 -11.11
N ILE A 3 8.84 20.66 -9.94
CA ILE A 3 8.28 19.38 -9.57
C ILE A 3 6.79 19.64 -9.32
N SER A 4 5.94 19.23 -10.27
CA SER A 4 4.49 19.23 -10.07
C SER A 4 4.20 18.49 -8.74
N PRO A 5 3.35 19.04 -7.86
CA PRO A 5 2.94 18.36 -6.62
C PRO A 5 2.43 16.93 -6.86
N GLU A 6 1.83 16.69 -8.03
CA GLU A 6 1.29 15.40 -8.46
C GLU A 6 2.39 14.34 -8.61
N LEU A 7 3.56 14.73 -9.10
CA LEU A 7 4.74 13.86 -9.18
C LEU A 7 5.21 13.45 -7.77
N GLY A 8 5.21 14.39 -6.83
CA GLY A 8 5.56 14.13 -5.43
C GLY A 8 4.60 13.14 -4.76
N TRP A 9 3.29 13.38 -4.90
CA TRP A 9 2.26 12.49 -4.36
C TRP A 9 2.26 11.12 -5.02
N GLY A 10 2.43 11.05 -6.33
CA GLY A 10 2.50 9.80 -7.08
C GLY A 10 3.70 8.95 -6.67
N ILE A 11 4.88 9.56 -6.51
CA ILE A 11 6.07 8.88 -5.98
C ILE A 11 5.85 8.41 -4.55
N ALA A 12 5.25 9.23 -3.69
CA ALA A 12 4.94 8.84 -2.31
C ALA A 12 4.02 7.60 -2.26
N LEU A 13 2.98 7.58 -3.09
CA LEU A 13 2.06 6.44 -3.22
C LEU A 13 2.75 5.18 -3.75
N LEU A 14 3.64 5.32 -4.74
CA LEU A 14 4.44 4.22 -5.27
C LEU A 14 5.34 3.60 -4.18
N VAL A 15 6.04 4.45 -3.43
CA VAL A 15 6.91 4.01 -2.33
C VAL A 15 6.09 3.33 -1.23
N LEU A 16 4.93 3.88 -0.89
CA LEU A 16 4.02 3.29 0.11
C LEU A 16 3.51 1.91 -0.33
N GLY A 17 3.04 1.80 -1.58
CA GLY A 17 2.53 0.55 -2.14
C GLY A 17 3.61 -0.54 -2.23
N LEU A 18 4.80 -0.20 -2.70
CA LEU A 18 5.96 -1.10 -2.71
C LEU A 18 6.38 -1.53 -1.30
N SER A 19 6.36 -0.61 -0.34
CA SER A 19 6.69 -0.89 1.06
C SER A 19 5.70 -1.87 1.68
N LEU A 20 4.39 -1.72 1.41
CA LEU A 20 3.36 -2.65 1.86
C LEU A 20 3.55 -4.06 1.27
N ILE A 21 3.94 -4.18 0.00
CA ILE A 21 4.21 -5.47 -0.64
C ILE A 21 5.47 -6.13 -0.05
N ARG A 22 6.55 -5.36 0.11
CA ARG A 22 7.85 -5.82 0.66
C ARG A 22 7.72 -6.24 2.12
N LEU A 23 7.09 -5.42 2.95
CA LEU A 23 6.96 -5.61 4.39
C LEU A 23 5.69 -6.37 4.78
N ARG A 24 4.93 -6.92 3.81
CA ARG A 24 3.64 -7.58 4.04
C ARG A 24 3.63 -8.59 5.18
N LEU A 25 4.70 -9.38 5.33
CA LEU A 25 4.79 -10.41 6.38
C LEU A 25 5.02 -9.78 7.75
N VAL A 26 5.88 -8.76 7.82
CA VAL A 26 6.16 -8.03 9.07
C VAL A 26 4.92 -7.29 9.53
N ILE A 27 4.24 -6.58 8.62
CA ILE A 27 3.01 -5.85 8.91
C ILE A 27 1.91 -6.84 9.28
N SER A 28 1.76 -7.95 8.55
CA SER A 28 0.77 -8.99 8.87
C SER A 28 0.95 -9.54 10.29
N ARG A 29 2.17 -9.90 10.69
CA ARG A 29 2.44 -10.38 12.07
C ARG A 29 2.11 -9.33 13.11
N HIS A 30 2.45 -8.07 12.86
CA HIS A 30 2.17 -6.99 13.80
C HIS A 30 0.67 -6.76 13.97
N VAL A 31 -0.07 -6.78 12.85
CA VAL A 31 -1.52 -6.63 12.81
C VAL A 31 -2.22 -7.82 13.47
N VAL A 32 -1.83 -9.06 13.15
CA VAL A 32 -2.34 -10.26 13.82
C VAL A 32 -2.08 -10.22 15.32
N SER A 33 -0.90 -9.77 15.76
CA SER A 33 -0.59 -9.59 17.18
C SER A 33 -1.52 -8.58 17.87
N TRP A 34 -1.85 -7.48 17.20
CA TRP A 34 -2.82 -6.50 17.68
C TRP A 34 -4.25 -7.06 17.73
N TYR A 35 -4.70 -7.72 16.66
CA TYR A 35 -6.04 -8.33 16.61
C TYR A 35 -6.19 -9.43 17.66
N ARG A 36 -5.13 -10.20 17.93
CA ARG A 36 -5.14 -11.20 18.98
C ARG A 36 -5.30 -10.59 20.38
N LYS A 37 -4.82 -9.36 20.62
CA LYS A 37 -5.05 -8.64 21.90
C LYS A 37 -6.51 -8.27 22.12
N ILE A 38 -7.29 -8.08 21.06
CA ILE A 38 -8.74 -7.80 21.14
C ILE A 38 -9.60 -9.07 21.00
N GLY A 39 -9.00 -10.26 21.11
CA GLY A 39 -9.71 -11.54 21.07
C GLY A 39 -10.07 -12.04 19.67
N VAL A 40 -9.53 -11.41 18.62
CA VAL A 40 -9.81 -11.77 17.23
C VAL A 40 -8.63 -12.56 16.66
N ASP A 41 -8.82 -13.86 16.42
CA ASP A 41 -7.80 -14.74 15.82
C ASP A 41 -8.05 -14.88 14.31
N ILE A 42 -7.21 -14.25 13.50
CA ILE A 42 -7.31 -14.26 12.04
C ILE A 42 -6.01 -14.82 11.46
N PRO A 43 -6.08 -15.70 10.45
CA PRO A 43 -4.89 -16.27 9.82
C PRO A 43 -4.00 -15.19 9.17
N GLU A 44 -2.71 -15.19 9.53
CA GLU A 44 -1.67 -14.27 9.02
C GLU A 44 -1.61 -14.25 7.49
N GLU A 45 -1.82 -15.40 6.86
CA GLU A 45 -1.82 -15.54 5.40
C GLU A 45 -2.89 -14.68 4.72
N LYS A 46 -4.04 -14.49 5.38
CA LYS A 46 -5.14 -13.68 4.84
C LYS A 46 -4.74 -12.22 4.77
N TYR A 47 -4.14 -11.70 5.84
CA TYR A 47 -3.64 -10.33 5.89
C TYR A 47 -2.46 -10.10 4.95
N ALA A 48 -1.52 -11.03 4.85
CA ALA A 48 -0.41 -10.92 3.92
C ALA A 48 -0.89 -10.77 2.47
N LYS A 49 -1.92 -11.52 2.06
CA LYS A 49 -2.55 -11.38 0.73
C LYS A 49 -3.28 -10.04 0.57
N GLN A 50 -4.00 -9.59 1.59
CA GLN A 50 -4.67 -8.28 1.58
C GLN A 50 -3.69 -7.11 1.45
N PHE A 51 -2.55 -7.16 2.15
CA PHE A 51 -1.51 -6.13 2.03
C PHE A 51 -0.86 -6.10 0.65
N VAL A 52 -0.71 -7.25 -0.02
CA VAL A 52 -0.26 -7.30 -1.42
C VAL A 52 -1.30 -6.64 -2.32
N PHE A 53 -2.58 -6.98 -2.16
CA PHE A 53 -3.65 -6.40 -2.98
C PHE A 53 -3.73 -4.87 -2.82
N ILE A 54 -3.72 -4.38 -1.58
CA ILE A 54 -3.73 -2.94 -1.28
C ILE A 54 -2.46 -2.26 -1.81
N GLY A 55 -1.29 -2.90 -1.63
CA GLY A 55 -0.03 -2.37 -2.13
C GLY A 55 0.00 -2.24 -3.66
N VAL A 56 -0.54 -3.21 -4.40
CA VAL A 56 -0.67 -3.15 -5.86
C VAL A 56 -1.60 -2.01 -6.28
N LEU A 57 -2.75 -1.86 -5.61
CA LEU A 57 -3.67 -0.74 -5.85
C LEU A 57 -2.98 0.62 -5.67
N LEU A 58 -2.22 0.78 -4.59
CA LEU A 58 -1.47 2.01 -4.31
C LEU A 58 -0.38 2.28 -5.35
N VAL A 59 0.28 1.25 -5.86
CA VAL A 59 1.25 1.39 -6.95
C VAL A 59 0.57 1.86 -8.23
N ILE A 60 -0.58 1.27 -8.59
CA ILE A 60 -1.35 1.68 -9.78
C ILE A 60 -1.84 3.12 -9.63
N LEU A 61 -2.40 3.48 -8.46
CA LEU A 61 -2.86 4.83 -8.17
C LEU A 61 -1.70 5.83 -8.20
N GLY A 62 -0.56 5.49 -7.58
CA GLY A 62 0.63 6.32 -7.59
C GLY A 62 1.19 6.54 -8.98
N PHE A 63 1.15 5.52 -9.84
CA PHE A 63 1.51 5.64 -11.25
C PHE A 63 0.55 6.57 -12.02
N LEU A 64 -0.77 6.40 -11.85
CA LEU A 64 -1.79 7.24 -12.47
C LEU A 64 -1.64 8.72 -12.07
N VAL A 65 -1.37 8.99 -10.80
CA VAL A 65 -1.15 10.34 -10.27
C VAL A 65 0.19 10.91 -10.76
N ALA A 66 1.27 10.13 -10.74
CA ALA A 66 2.59 10.58 -11.20
C ALA A 66 2.64 10.90 -12.70
N THR A 67 1.83 10.19 -13.50
CA THR A 67 1.75 10.38 -14.96
C THR A 67 0.69 11.40 -15.38
N GLY A 68 -0.11 11.92 -14.44
CA GLY A 68 -1.24 12.80 -14.73
C GLY A 68 -2.39 12.12 -15.48
N LEU A 69 -2.32 10.79 -15.69
CA LEU A 69 -3.36 10.01 -16.35
C LEU A 69 -4.68 9.98 -15.56
N PHE A 70 -4.63 10.30 -14.26
CA PHE A 70 -5.83 10.43 -13.43
C PHE A 70 -6.81 11.48 -13.96
N HIS A 71 -6.33 12.54 -14.63
CA HIS A 71 -7.21 13.57 -15.20
C HIS A 71 -8.04 13.11 -16.43
N PHE A 72 -7.68 11.97 -17.03
CA PHE A 72 -8.33 11.43 -18.23
C PHE A 72 -9.31 10.28 -17.93
N LEU A 73 -9.42 9.86 -16.66
CA LEU A 73 -10.32 8.83 -16.14
C LEU A 73 -11.58 9.45 -15.54
#